data_AF-A0A2T4HQL1-F1
#
_entry.id   AF-A0A2T4HQL1-F1
#
_cell.length_a   1.000
_cell.length_b   1.000
_cell.length_c   1.000
_cell.angle_alpha   90.00
_cell.angle_beta   90.00
_cell.angle_gamma   90.00
#
_symmetry.space_group_name_H-M   'P 1'
#
loop_
_entity.id
_entity.type
_entity.pdbx_description
1 polymer ?
#
loop_
_entity_poly.entity_id
_entity_poly.type
_entity_poly.pdbx_seq_one_letter_code
_entity_poly.pdbx_strand_id
1 'polypeptide(L)'
;MWVTTDDLSLGLLARKEIAVSRMVLTISAKGRITGCMVPTPSQHLELDRHACALTMKRGRYKPARDGAGNRVESTDSRTVRWQVRKDWQPGFGQDKCRRSSPTPPAPQAAILCPSPAMAA
;
A
#
# COMPACT_ATOMS: atom_id res chain seq x y z
N MET A 1 -8.24 -6.61 -11.86
CA MET A 1 -7.94 -6.58 -10.41
C MET A 1 -7.07 -5.35 -10.13
N TRP A 2 -7.35 -4.54 -9.10
CA TRP A 2 -6.64 -3.25 -8.85
C TRP A 2 -5.45 -3.33 -7.89
N VAL A 3 -5.30 -4.49 -7.24
CA VAL A 3 -4.18 -4.87 -6.40
C VAL A 3 -3.42 -5.96 -7.13
N THR A 4 -2.09 -5.85 -7.21
CA THR A 4 -1.22 -6.83 -7.84
C THR A 4 -0.13 -7.28 -6.88
N THR A 5 0.59 -8.34 -7.25
CA THR A 5 1.69 -8.87 -6.44
C THR A 5 2.83 -7.87 -6.25
N ASP A 6 3.05 -6.96 -7.21
CA ASP A 6 4.07 -5.90 -7.11
C ASP A 6 3.75 -4.86 -6.02
N ASP A 7 2.51 -4.83 -5.53
CA ASP A 7 2.12 -4.01 -4.40
C ASP A 7 2.48 -4.64 -3.04
N LEU A 8 3.02 -5.87 -3.01
CA LEU A 8 3.47 -6.49 -1.77
C LEU A 8 4.67 -5.70 -1.21
N SER A 9 4.44 -4.99 -0.09
CA SER A 9 5.51 -4.29 0.60
C SER A 9 6.56 -5.27 1.13
N LEU A 10 7.84 -4.88 1.04
CA LEU A 10 8.96 -5.73 1.43
C LEU A 10 8.83 -6.17 2.90
N GLY A 11 9.04 -7.45 3.16
CA GLY A 11 9.09 -8.01 4.53
C GLY A 11 7.74 -8.41 5.13
N LEU A 12 6.61 -8.24 4.43
CA LEU A 12 5.29 -8.65 4.94
C LEU A 12 4.99 -10.15 4.81
N LEU A 13 5.75 -10.88 3.97
CA LEU A 13 5.61 -12.32 3.76
C LEU A 13 6.98 -12.98 3.61
N ALA A 14 7.13 -14.19 4.16
CA ALA A 14 8.29 -15.03 3.94
C ALA A 14 8.31 -15.63 2.52
N ARG A 15 9.50 -16.05 2.07
CA ARG A 15 9.62 -16.76 0.78
C ARG A 15 8.80 -18.05 0.84
N LYS A 16 7.91 -18.26 -0.14
CA LYS A 16 6.94 -19.37 -0.26
C LYS A 16 5.67 -19.25 0.59
N GLU A 17 5.54 -18.18 1.38
CA GLU A 17 4.29 -17.91 2.11
C GLU A 17 3.21 -17.36 1.17
N ILE A 18 1.97 -17.75 1.42
CA ILE A 18 0.78 -17.26 0.72
C ILE A 18 -0.16 -16.69 1.76
N ALA A 19 -0.59 -15.45 1.56
CA ALA A 19 -1.60 -14.80 2.39
C ALA A 19 -2.82 -14.41 1.56
N VAL A 20 -3.96 -14.29 2.23
CA VAL A 20 -5.24 -13.97 1.61
C VAL A 20 -5.96 -12.90 2.42
N SER A 21 -6.27 -11.78 1.78
CA SER A 21 -7.06 -10.69 2.34
C SER A 21 -8.47 -10.70 1.74
N ARG A 22 -9.49 -10.85 2.58
CA ARG A 22 -10.90 -10.84 2.15
C ARG A 22 -11.56 -9.56 2.61
N MET A 23 -12.14 -8.80 1.69
CA MET A 23 -12.72 -7.49 1.99
C MET A 23 -14.10 -7.33 1.37
N VAL A 24 -14.93 -6.54 2.03
CA VAL A 24 -16.21 -6.02 1.51
C VAL A 24 -16.04 -4.53 1.27
N LEU A 25 -16.47 -4.08 0.10
CA LEU A 25 -16.34 -2.73 -0.38
C LEU A 25 -17.71 -2.07 -0.42
N THR A 26 -17.79 -0.81 -0.01
CA THR A 26 -18.96 0.04 -0.26
C THR A 26 -18.68 0.88 -1.48
N ILE A 27 -19.58 0.84 -2.46
CA ILE A 27 -19.45 1.48 -3.77
C ILE A 27 -20.61 2.45 -3.95
N SER A 28 -20.31 3.74 -3.99
CA SER A 28 -21.30 4.79 -4.23
C SER A 28 -21.99 4.66 -5.60
N ALA A 29 -23.13 5.34 -5.75
CA ALA A 29 -23.85 5.49 -7.01
C ALA A 29 -23.01 6.16 -8.15
N LYS A 30 -21.84 6.72 -7.83
CA LYS A 30 -20.88 7.25 -8.82
C LYS A 30 -19.84 6.21 -9.27
N GLY A 31 -19.90 4.98 -8.76
CA GLY A 31 -18.95 3.91 -9.09
C GLY A 31 -17.62 4.04 -8.35
N ARG A 32 -17.59 4.84 -7.29
CA ARG A 32 -16.42 5.08 -6.45
C ARG A 32 -16.54 4.28 -5.17
N ILE A 33 -15.46 3.63 -4.78
CA ILE A 33 -15.38 2.97 -3.48
C ILE A 33 -15.30 4.04 -2.41
N THR A 34 -16.22 3.99 -1.45
CA THR A 34 -16.34 4.91 -0.32
C THR A 34 -16.00 4.23 1.01
N GLY A 35 -16.03 2.90 1.06
CA GLY A 35 -15.66 2.12 2.24
C GLY A 35 -14.97 0.81 1.88
N CYS A 36 -14.11 0.33 2.78
CA CYS A 36 -13.52 -0.99 2.74
C CYS A 36 -13.48 -1.57 4.16
N MET A 37 -14.03 -2.76 4.34
CA MET A 37 -14.00 -3.50 5.59
C MET A 37 -13.48 -4.91 5.36
N VAL A 38 -12.74 -5.44 6.34
CA VAL A 38 -12.23 -6.81 6.32
C VAL A 38 -13.01 -7.58 7.39
N PRO A 39 -14.07 -8.32 7.03
CA PRO A 39 -15.00 -8.91 8.00
C PRO A 39 -14.32 -9.97 8.89
N THR A 40 -13.31 -10.65 8.34
CA THR A 40 -12.46 -11.55 9.09
C THR A 40 -11.02 -11.19 8.78
N PRO A 41 -10.33 -10.51 9.70
CA PRO A 41 -8.92 -10.19 9.53
C PRO A 41 -8.10 -11.46 9.32
N SER A 42 -7.12 -11.38 8.42
CA SER A 42 -6.16 -12.44 8.18
C SER A 42 -5.09 -12.45 9.29
N GLN A 43 -4.20 -13.44 9.23
CA GLN A 43 -3.01 -13.47 10.08
C GLN A 43 -2.04 -12.30 9.81
N HIS A 44 -2.22 -11.58 8.69
CA HIS A 44 -1.39 -10.46 8.27
C HIS A 44 -2.21 -9.17 8.19
N LEU A 45 -2.47 -8.55 9.35
CA LEU A 45 -3.30 -7.33 9.44
C LEU A 45 -2.79 -6.17 8.58
N GLU A 46 -1.47 -6.05 8.43
CA GLU A 46 -0.86 -5.03 7.56
C GLU A 46 -1.16 -5.28 6.08
N LEU A 47 -1.23 -6.54 5.63
CA LEU A 47 -1.65 -6.85 4.26
C LEU A 47 -3.11 -6.51 4.05
N ASP A 48 -3.97 -6.76 5.03
CA ASP A 48 -5.39 -6.43 4.96
C ASP A 48 -5.62 -4.92 4.83
N ARG A 49 -4.94 -4.13 5.68
CA ARG A 49 -4.95 -2.66 5.62
C ARG A 49 -4.44 -2.16 4.28
N HIS A 50 -3.33 -2.71 3.81
CA HIS A 50 -2.74 -2.33 2.53
C HIS A 50 -3.64 -2.67 1.34
N ALA A 51 -4.25 -3.86 1.35
CA ALA A 51 -5.21 -4.30 0.36
C ALA A 51 -6.40 -3.33 0.25
N CYS A 52 -6.97 -2.95 1.39
CA CYS A 52 -8.05 -1.98 1.44
C CYS A 52 -7.61 -0.61 0.89
N ALA A 53 -6.46 -0.08 1.34
CA ALA A 53 -5.96 1.23 0.92
C ALA A 53 -5.77 1.31 -0.61
N LEU A 54 -5.13 0.30 -1.21
CA LEU A 54 -4.92 0.24 -2.65
C LEU A 54 -6.23 0.10 -3.42
N THR A 55 -7.11 -0.77 -2.92
CA THR A 55 -8.42 -1.00 -3.53
C THR A 55 -9.25 0.28 -3.52
N MET A 56 -9.33 1.00 -2.41
CA MET A 56 -10.02 2.28 -2.31
C MET A 56 -9.42 3.34 -3.25
N LYS A 57 -8.08 3.42 -3.36
CA LYS A 57 -7.39 4.39 -4.21
C LYS A 57 -7.65 4.13 -5.70
N ARG A 58 -7.45 2.90 -6.14
CA ARG A 58 -7.42 2.52 -7.57
C ARG A 58 -8.75 1.99 -8.09
N GLY A 59 -9.59 1.44 -7.23
CA GLY A 59 -10.81 0.75 -7.63
C GLY A 59 -11.85 1.66 -8.25
N ARG A 60 -12.39 1.22 -9.38
CA ARG A 60 -13.43 1.91 -10.16
C ARG A 60 -14.47 0.90 -10.58
N TYR A 61 -15.73 1.17 -10.27
CA TYR A 61 -16.85 0.28 -10.55
C TYR A 61 -17.82 0.94 -11.51
N LYS A 62 -18.53 0.10 -12.29
CA LYS A 62 -19.80 0.52 -12.87
C LYS A 62 -20.82 0.59 -11.73
N PRO A 63 -21.54 1.70 -11.53
CA PRO A 63 -22.56 1.80 -10.49
C PRO A 63 -23.62 0.70 -10.64
N ALA A 64 -24.08 0.17 -9.53
CA ALA A 64 -25.29 -0.66 -9.49
C ALA A 64 -26.51 0.17 -9.87
N ARG A 65 -27.57 -0.50 -10.31
CA ARG A 65 -28.85 0.13 -10.63
C ARG A 65 -30.00 -0.58 -9.93
N ASP A 66 -31.00 0.18 -9.50
CA ASP A 66 -32.26 -0.36 -8.97
C ASP A 66 -33.21 -0.83 -10.08
N GLY A 67 -34.40 -1.28 -9.70
CA GLY A 67 -35.43 -1.75 -10.64
C GLY A 67 -35.97 -0.67 -11.58
N ALA A 68 -35.80 0.62 -11.25
CA ALA A 68 -36.15 1.75 -12.11
C ALA A 68 -34.98 2.21 -13.00
N GLY A 69 -33.81 1.58 -12.85
CA GLY A 69 -32.59 1.92 -13.60
C GLY A 69 -31.80 3.08 -12.99
N ASN A 70 -32.16 3.60 -11.82
CA ASN A 70 -31.40 4.66 -11.16
C ASN A 70 -30.10 4.10 -10.58
N ARG A 71 -29.02 4.88 -10.60
CA ARG A 71 -27.75 4.47 -9.99
C ARG A 71 -27.87 4.50 -8.47
N VAL A 72 -27.48 3.42 -7.81
CA VAL A 72 -27.58 3.26 -6.36
C VAL A 72 -26.24 2.84 -5.75
N GLU A 73 -26.10 3.05 -4.45
CA GLU A 73 -25.01 2.47 -3.68
C GLU A 73 -25.13 0.95 -3.65
N SER A 74 -23.98 0.27 -3.61
CA SER A 74 -23.90 -1.18 -3.57
C SER A 74 -22.69 -1.65 -2.78
N THR A 75 -22.72 -2.90 -2.33
CA THR A 75 -21.57 -3.57 -1.74
C THR A 75 -21.01 -4.64 -2.66
N ASP A 76 -19.70 -4.87 -2.61
CA ASP A 76 -19.04 -5.94 -3.36
C ASP A 76 -17.93 -6.62 -2.56
N SER A 77 -17.74 -7.91 -2.77
CA SER A 77 -16.74 -8.72 -2.07
C SER A 77 -15.53 -8.98 -2.96
N ARG A 78 -14.33 -8.78 -2.40
CA ARG A 78 -13.06 -8.99 -3.09
C ARG A 78 -12.09 -9.80 -2.24
N THR A 79 -11.29 -10.61 -2.92
CA THR A 79 -10.23 -11.40 -2.30
C THR A 79 -8.92 -11.09 -3.01
N VAL A 80 -7.91 -10.69 -2.24
CA VAL A 80 -6.54 -10.52 -2.72
C VAL A 80 -5.72 -11.71 -2.24
N ARG A 81 -5.05 -12.37 -3.17
CA ARG A 81 -4.06 -13.41 -2.86
C ARG A 81 -2.67 -12.83 -3.03
N TRP A 82 -1.90 -12.86 -1.96
CA TRP A 82 -0.53 -12.40 -1.89
C TRP A 82 0.41 -13.59 -2.02
N GLN A 83 1.43 -13.47 -2.86
CA GLN A 83 2.47 -14.47 -2.99
C GLN A 83 3.76 -13.80 -3.43
N VAL A 84 4.86 -14.08 -2.75
CA VAL A 84 6.18 -13.63 -3.19
C VAL A 84 6.52 -14.29 -4.53
N ARG A 85 6.76 -13.50 -5.59
CA ARG A 85 7.17 -14.05 -6.89
C ARG A 85 8.51 -14.77 -6.76
N LYS A 86 8.74 -15.80 -7.58
CA LYS A 86 10.00 -16.57 -7.56
C LYS A 86 11.22 -15.71 -7.94
N ASP A 87 11.02 -14.74 -8.81
CA ASP A 87 12.02 -13.77 -9.24
C ASP A 87 12.06 -12.51 -8.37
N TRP A 88 11.27 -12.46 -7.30
CA TRP A 88 11.37 -11.42 -6.29
C TRP A 88 12.64 -11.63 -5.48
N GLN A 89 13.59 -10.72 -5.69
CA GLN A 89 14.84 -10.65 -4.94
C GLN A 89 14.66 -9.58 -3.84
N PRO A 90 14.71 -9.95 -2.54
CA PRO A 90 14.78 -8.97 -1.46
C PRO A 90 16.11 -8.22 -1.63
N GLY A 91 16.04 -7.03 -2.23
CA GLY A 91 17.23 -6.24 -2.58
C GLY A 91 17.17 -5.48 -3.91
N PHE A 92 16.22 -5.77 -4.80
CA PHE A 92 16.08 -5.04 -6.08
C PHE A 92 14.94 -4.01 -6.03
N GLY A 93 15.13 -2.98 -5.20
CA GLY A 93 14.16 -1.87 -5.05
C GLY A 93 14.50 -0.85 -3.97
N GLN A 94 15.77 -0.76 -3.54
CA GLN A 94 16.23 0.14 -2.47
C GLN A 94 17.31 1.13 -2.97
N ASP A 95 17.39 1.36 -4.27
CA ASP A 95 18.45 2.10 -4.95
C ASP A 95 17.93 3.31 -5.75
N LYS A 96 16.75 3.82 -5.40
CA LYS A 96 16.21 5.08 -5.96
C LYS A 96 16.09 6.22 -4.92
N CYS A 97 16.10 5.92 -3.61
CA CYS A 97 16.03 6.95 -2.56
C CYS A 97 17.40 7.41 -2.00
N ARG A 98 18.53 7.07 -2.64
CA ARG A 98 19.86 7.61 -2.26
C ARG A 98 20.34 8.76 -3.15
N ARG A 99 19.60 9.16 -4.19
CA ARG A 99 20.10 10.15 -5.18
C ARG A 99 19.21 11.38 -5.42
N SER A 100 18.13 11.57 -4.68
CA SER A 100 17.32 12.78 -4.86
C SER A 100 16.59 13.18 -3.59
N SER A 101 17.36 13.63 -2.60
CA SER A 101 16.88 14.64 -1.65
C SER A 101 17.12 16.01 -2.28
N PRO A 102 16.10 16.82 -2.61
CA PRO A 102 16.31 18.25 -2.70
C PRO A 102 16.27 18.81 -1.28
N THR A 103 17.43 19.24 -0.79
CA THR A 103 17.58 20.04 0.43
C THR A 103 16.64 21.24 0.42
N PRO A 104 16.05 21.63 1.56
CA PRO A 104 16.23 23.02 2.00
C PRO A 104 16.33 23.15 3.55
N PRO A 105 16.70 24.34 4.06
CA PRO A 105 18.04 24.72 4.45
C PRO A 105 18.31 24.56 5.96
N ALA A 106 19.60 24.53 6.34
CA ALA A 106 20.02 24.85 7.70
C ALA A 106 19.49 26.26 8.08
N PRO A 107 19.19 26.60 9.35
CA PRO A 107 20.11 26.41 10.50
C PRO A 107 19.36 25.93 11.77
N GLN A 108 19.98 25.40 12.83
CA GLN A 108 20.96 26.04 13.71
C GLN A 108 21.55 24.99 14.67
N ALA A 109 22.71 25.37 15.23
CA ALA A 109 23.32 24.88 16.47
C ALA A 109 24.14 23.57 16.41
N ALA A 110 25.42 23.78 16.06
CA ALA A 110 26.58 23.30 16.80
C ALA A 110 26.69 21.80 17.08
N ILE A 111 27.22 21.06 16.10
CA ILE A 111 28.13 19.95 16.40
C ILE A 111 29.52 20.45 16.01
N LEU A 112 30.29 20.84 17.02
CA LEU A 112 31.69 21.26 16.90
C LEU A 112 32.50 20.10 16.33
N CYS A 113 32.97 20.23 15.09
CA CYS A 113 34.07 19.41 14.59
C CYS A 113 35.34 19.77 15.36
N PRO A 114 36.15 18.82 15.86
CA PRO A 114 37.46 19.16 16.41
C PRO A 114 38.39 19.60 15.28
N SER A 115 38.96 20.80 15.39
CA SER A 115 40.04 21.26 14.50
C SER A 115 41.36 20.53 14.82
N PRO A 116 42.22 20.30 13.82
CA PRO A 116 43.60 19.86 14.05
C PRO A 116 44.58 21.05 14.20
N ALA A 117 45.74 20.75 14.80
CA ALA A 117 46.91 21.59 15.13
C ALA A 117 46.83 22.29 16.51
N MET A 118 47.87 22.31 17.36
CA MET A 118 49.32 22.29 17.13
C MET A 118 50.05 22.03 18.47
N ALA A 119 51.24 21.40 18.44
CA ALA A 119 52.43 21.68 19.27
C ALA A 119 53.26 20.41 19.62
N ALA A 120 54.51 20.36 19.14
CA ALA A 120 55.73 20.46 19.96
C ALA A 120 56.93 20.73 19.03
#